data_AF-A0A1W2ATZ6-F1
#
_entry.id   AF-A0A1W2ATZ6-F1
#
_cell.length_a   1.000
_cell.length_b   1.000
_cell.length_c   1.000
_cell.angle_alpha   90.00
_cell.angle_beta   90.00
_cell.angle_gamma   90.00
#
_symmetry.space_group_name_H-M   'P 1'
#
loop_
_entity.id
_entity.type
_entity.pdbx_description
1 polymer ?
#
loop_
_entity_poly.entity_id
_entity_poly.type
_entity_poly.pdbx_seq_one_letter_code
_entity_poly.pdbx_strand_id
1 'polypeptide(L)'
;MYLAGTLSLVLTSVGQGNSSPQGTQQTSSNTYTQEDKMAWLGMNLETVKGELPKWQNLAEELNGVINNVNTQVQQANEAWNGPDSEKFVSEWEGQHRPALEKIKALIEQLCEQLQSDIQQQAEVSGS
;
A
#
# COMPACT_ATOMS: atom_id res chain seq x y z
N MET A 1 -46.30 -42.68 10.28
CA MET A 1 -46.35 -43.22 8.91
C MET A 1 -45.21 -44.24 8.79
N TYR A 2 -45.57 -45.52 8.64
CA TYR A 2 -44.79 -46.64 8.09
C TYR A 2 -43.93 -46.19 6.87
N LEU A 3 -42.74 -46.66 6.48
CA LEU A 3 -41.99 -47.94 6.51
C LEU A 3 -40.47 -47.61 6.44
N ALA A 4 -39.53 -48.29 7.10
CA ALA A 4 -38.92 -49.60 6.77
C ALA A 4 -38.29 -49.69 5.35
N GLY A 5 -37.00 -50.07 5.27
CA GLY A 5 -36.37 -50.46 4.00
C GLY A 5 -34.85 -50.55 4.02
N THR A 6 -34.33 -51.68 4.52
CA THR A 6 -32.93 -52.15 4.46
C THR A 6 -32.39 -52.30 3.02
N LEU A 7 -31.08 -52.20 2.81
CA LEU A 7 -30.23 -53.26 2.22
C LEU A 7 -28.78 -52.80 1.98
N SER A 8 -27.84 -53.53 2.57
CA SER A 8 -26.41 -53.53 2.22
C SER A 8 -26.21 -54.06 0.79
N LEU A 9 -25.22 -53.54 0.07
CA LEU A 9 -24.45 -54.37 -0.86
C LEU A 9 -22.99 -53.88 -0.92
N VAL A 10 -22.09 -54.73 -0.42
CA VAL A 10 -20.67 -54.68 -0.71
C VAL A 10 -20.47 -55.23 -2.12
N LEU A 11 -19.75 -54.49 -2.96
CA LEU A 11 -19.15 -55.02 -4.18
C LEU A 11 -17.67 -54.62 -4.19
N THR A 12 -16.85 -55.57 -3.74
CA THR A 12 -15.41 -55.57 -3.99
C THR A 12 -15.20 -55.92 -5.46
N SER A 13 -14.48 -55.07 -6.19
CA SER A 13 -13.92 -55.38 -7.49
C SER A 13 -12.48 -54.88 -7.51
N VAL A 14 -11.55 -55.83 -7.33
CA VAL A 14 -10.13 -55.65 -7.56
C VAL A 14 -9.89 -55.88 -9.06
N GLY A 15 -9.34 -54.86 -9.74
CA GLY A 15 -8.87 -54.95 -11.12
C GLY A 15 -7.63 -54.09 -11.30
N GLN A 16 -6.46 -54.72 -11.35
CA GLN A 16 -5.18 -54.13 -11.76
C GLN A 16 -5.27 -53.59 -13.20
N GLY A 17 -4.59 -52.47 -13.47
CA GLY A 17 -4.15 -52.20 -14.83
C GLY A 17 -3.95 -50.73 -15.21
N ASN A 18 -2.68 -50.34 -15.21
CA ASN A 18 -2.03 -49.51 -16.23
C ASN A 18 -1.90 -47.99 -16.02
N SER A 19 -0.66 -47.56 -16.28
CA SER A 19 -0.07 -46.23 -16.11
C SER A 19 -0.55 -45.22 -17.15
N SER A 20 -0.67 -43.95 -16.72
CA SER A 20 -0.60 -42.62 -17.40
C SER A 20 -0.78 -42.52 -18.94
N PRO A 21 -1.42 -41.47 -19.52
CA PRO A 21 -0.98 -40.06 -19.33
C PRO A 21 -2.01 -38.91 -19.50
N GLN A 22 -1.58 -37.71 -19.04
CA GLN A 22 -1.96 -36.34 -19.45
C GLN A 22 -3.33 -35.73 -19.09
N GLY A 23 -3.26 -34.56 -18.40
CA GLY A 23 -4.02 -33.37 -18.79
C GLY A 23 -4.92 -32.73 -17.73
N THR A 24 -4.72 -31.41 -17.52
CA THR A 24 -5.65 -30.41 -16.94
C THR A 24 -5.82 -30.43 -15.40
N GLN A 25 -5.72 -29.34 -14.63
CA GLN A 25 -5.77 -27.89 -14.88
C GLN A 25 -4.99 -27.17 -13.75
N GLN A 26 -4.13 -26.21 -14.11
CA GLN A 26 -3.72 -25.13 -13.21
C GLN A 26 -4.96 -24.29 -12.89
N THR A 27 -5.31 -24.16 -11.61
CA THR A 27 -6.15 -23.06 -11.13
C THR A 27 -5.38 -22.32 -10.03
N SER A 28 -4.84 -21.18 -10.45
CA SER A 28 -4.22 -20.17 -9.61
C SER A 28 -5.19 -19.73 -8.51
N SER A 29 -4.76 -19.85 -7.25
CA SER A 29 -5.22 -18.99 -6.17
C SER A 29 -4.03 -18.74 -5.26
N ASN A 30 -3.40 -17.57 -5.43
CA ASN A 30 -2.40 -17.04 -4.50
C ASN A 30 -3.08 -16.82 -3.15
N THR A 31 -3.14 -17.89 -2.37
CA THR A 31 -3.51 -17.83 -0.98
C THR A 31 -2.21 -17.56 -0.25
N TYR A 32 -1.93 -16.30 0.05
CA TYR A 32 -0.94 -15.97 1.07
C TYR A 32 -1.43 -16.60 2.36
N THR A 33 -0.90 -17.78 2.66
CA THR A 33 -1.31 -18.59 3.80
C THR A 33 -1.06 -17.79 5.07
N GLN A 34 -2.01 -17.82 6.01
CA GLN A 34 -1.87 -17.14 7.30
C GLN A 34 -0.61 -17.58 8.07
N GLU A 35 -0.01 -18.71 7.70
CA GLU A 35 1.30 -19.16 8.19
C GLU A 35 2.46 -18.24 7.76
N ASP A 36 2.43 -17.67 6.55
CA ASP A 36 3.44 -16.70 6.08
C ASP A 36 3.38 -15.37 6.83
N LYS A 37 2.18 -15.01 7.34
CA LYS A 37 1.97 -13.81 8.15
C LYS A 37 2.45 -13.96 9.60
N MET A 38 2.59 -15.20 10.08
CA MET A 38 2.96 -15.52 11.46
C MET A 38 4.46 -15.78 11.65
N ALA A 39 5.23 -15.93 10.56
CA ALA A 39 6.66 -16.23 10.59
C ALA A 39 7.57 -14.98 10.74
N TRP A 40 7.00 -13.78 10.80
CA TRP A 40 7.80 -12.56 10.74
C TRP A 40 7.81 -11.81 12.07
N LEU A 41 8.91 -11.97 12.80
CA LEU A 41 9.28 -11.15 13.96
C LEU A 41 10.22 -10.03 13.45
N GLY A 42 9.78 -8.77 13.36
CA GLY A 42 10.62 -7.63 12.95
C GLY A 42 10.08 -6.82 11.76
N MET A 43 10.95 -6.33 10.87
CA MET A 43 10.64 -5.57 9.62
C MET A 43 10.74 -6.43 8.33
N ASN A 44 9.82 -6.31 7.37
CA ASN A 44 9.79 -7.04 6.10
C ASN A 44 10.43 -6.09 5.14
N LEU A 45 11.72 -6.32 4.97
CA LEU A 45 12.58 -5.41 4.25
C LEU A 45 12.08 -5.19 2.83
N GLU A 46 11.55 -6.22 2.16
CA GLU A 46 11.03 -6.09 0.80
C GLU A 46 9.80 -5.16 0.75
N THR A 47 8.80 -5.45 1.58
CA THR A 47 7.56 -4.65 1.62
C THR A 47 7.86 -3.20 2.01
N VAL A 48 8.65 -3.00 3.07
CA VAL A 48 8.95 -1.67 3.59
C VAL A 48 9.86 -0.86 2.65
N LYS A 49 10.85 -1.50 2.00
CA LYS A 49 11.62 -0.86 0.93
C LYS A 49 10.73 -0.48 -0.27
N GLY A 50 9.69 -1.26 -0.54
CA GLY A 50 8.71 -0.98 -1.60
C GLY A 50 7.79 0.21 -1.30
N GLU A 51 7.56 0.54 -0.03
CA GLU A 51 6.75 1.70 0.38
C GLU A 51 7.54 3.02 0.36
N LEU A 52 8.83 2.99 0.70
CA LEU A 52 9.68 4.19 0.74
C LEU A 52 9.60 5.10 -0.51
N PRO A 53 9.74 4.60 -1.75
CA PRO A 53 9.63 5.45 -2.94
C PRO A 53 8.23 6.05 -3.13
N LYS A 54 7.17 5.40 -2.62
CA LYS A 54 5.81 5.94 -2.68
C LYS A 54 5.69 7.17 -1.77
N TRP A 55 6.29 7.13 -0.59
CA TRP A 55 6.26 8.25 0.35
C TRP A 55 7.11 9.42 -0.14
N GLN A 56 8.24 9.14 -0.80
CA GLN A 56 9.03 10.15 -1.50
C GLN A 56 8.21 10.83 -2.61
N ASN A 57 7.52 10.05 -3.45
CA ASN A 57 6.62 10.59 -4.47
C ASN A 57 5.50 11.45 -3.86
N LEU A 58 4.91 11.06 -2.72
CA LEU A 58 3.89 11.86 -2.05
C LEU A 58 4.40 13.25 -1.63
N ALA A 59 5.66 13.35 -1.17
CA ALA A 59 6.27 14.64 -0.83
C ALA A 59 6.47 15.52 -2.09
N GLU A 60 6.84 14.92 -3.21
CA GLU A 60 6.98 15.61 -4.51
C GLU A 60 5.63 16.07 -5.06
N GLU A 61 4.60 15.21 -5.01
CA GLU A 61 3.24 15.53 -5.42
C GLU A 61 2.68 16.69 -4.58
N LEU A 62 2.89 16.67 -3.26
CA LEU A 62 2.48 17.75 -2.38
C LEU A 62 3.19 19.07 -2.71
N ASN A 63 4.49 19.02 -3.05
CA ASN A 63 5.21 20.20 -3.54
C ASN A 63 4.59 20.74 -4.85
N GLY A 64 4.19 19.86 -5.76
CA GLY A 64 3.46 20.23 -6.97
C GLY A 64 2.13 20.92 -6.66
N VAL A 65 1.35 20.39 -5.71
CA VAL A 65 0.09 21.01 -5.24
C VAL A 65 0.34 22.40 -4.67
N ILE A 66 1.34 22.57 -3.80
CA ILE A 66 1.68 23.88 -3.21
C ILE A 66 1.96 24.91 -4.31
N ASN A 67 2.79 24.56 -5.30
CA ASN A 67 3.14 25.45 -6.41
C ASN A 67 1.94 25.81 -7.29
N ASN A 68 1.07 24.82 -7.57
CA ASN A 68 -0.14 25.03 -8.36
C ASN A 68 -1.13 25.94 -7.67
N VAL A 69 -1.38 25.73 -6.37
CA VAL A 69 -2.26 26.60 -5.58
C VAL A 69 -1.66 28.00 -5.49
N ASN A 70 -0.36 28.13 -5.24
CA ASN A 70 0.30 29.42 -5.21
C ASN A 70 0.11 30.20 -6.53
N THR A 71 0.27 29.53 -7.67
CA THR A 71 0.02 30.13 -8.99
C THR A 71 -1.43 30.61 -9.14
N GLN A 72 -2.40 29.79 -8.75
CA GLN A 72 -3.81 30.14 -8.84
C GLN A 72 -4.21 31.29 -7.89
N VAL A 73 -3.61 31.34 -6.69
CA VAL A 73 -3.81 32.45 -5.74
C VAL A 73 -3.33 33.76 -6.35
N GLN A 74 -2.16 33.78 -7.00
CA GLN A 74 -1.64 34.98 -7.65
C GLN A 74 -2.52 35.41 -8.84
N GLN A 75 -2.94 34.45 -9.68
CA GLN A 75 -3.85 34.74 -10.80
C GLN A 75 -5.21 35.29 -10.33
N ALA A 76 -5.75 34.74 -9.23
CA ALA A 76 -6.97 35.25 -8.63
C ALA A 76 -6.80 36.70 -8.15
N ASN A 77 -5.66 37.00 -7.51
CA ASN A 77 -5.34 38.36 -7.03
C ASN A 77 -5.18 39.36 -8.18
N GLU A 78 -4.62 38.95 -9.32
CA GLU A 78 -4.53 39.81 -10.52
C GLU A 78 -5.92 40.14 -11.12
N ALA A 79 -6.87 39.21 -11.03
CA ALA A 79 -8.23 39.35 -11.54
C ALA A 79 -9.20 40.02 -10.55
N TRP A 80 -8.83 40.09 -9.28
CA TRP A 80 -9.67 40.58 -8.19
C TRP A 80 -8.93 41.64 -7.39
N ASN A 81 -9.32 42.89 -7.59
CA ASN A 81 -8.70 44.02 -6.88
C ASN A 81 -9.51 44.38 -5.63
N GLY A 82 -8.81 44.58 -4.51
CA GLY A 82 -9.36 45.17 -3.29
C GLY A 82 -8.93 44.46 -2.00
N PRO A 83 -9.34 44.98 -0.84
CA PRO A 83 -8.88 44.47 0.47
C PRO A 83 -9.15 42.98 0.71
N ASP A 84 -10.23 42.45 0.11
CA ASP A 84 -10.58 41.04 0.27
C ASP A 84 -9.61 40.11 -0.51
N SER A 85 -9.08 40.54 -1.66
CA SER A 85 -8.08 39.76 -2.40
C SER A 85 -6.75 39.75 -1.63
N GLU A 86 -6.35 40.90 -1.10
CA GLU A 86 -5.16 41.05 -0.27
C GLU A 86 -5.26 40.15 0.98
N LYS A 87 -6.43 40.11 1.62
CA LYS A 87 -6.69 39.22 2.74
C LYS A 87 -6.59 37.75 2.34
N PHE A 88 -7.18 37.36 1.22
CA PHE A 88 -7.11 35.97 0.73
C PHE A 88 -5.67 35.53 0.44
N VAL A 89 -4.87 36.39 -0.21
CA VAL A 89 -3.43 36.14 -0.42
C VAL A 89 -2.71 36.04 0.93
N SER A 90 -2.97 36.94 1.86
CA SER A 90 -2.37 36.91 3.20
C SER A 90 -2.70 35.62 3.97
N GLU A 91 -3.92 35.10 3.85
CA GLU A 91 -4.32 33.83 4.47
C GLU A 91 -3.59 32.64 3.84
N TRP A 92 -3.48 32.63 2.50
CA TRP A 92 -2.69 31.63 1.79
C TRP A 92 -1.22 31.63 2.24
N GLU A 93 -0.58 32.78 2.23
CA GLU A 93 0.85 32.90 2.53
C GLU A 93 1.17 32.72 4.01
N GLY A 94 0.29 33.20 4.89
CA GLY A 94 0.52 33.21 6.34
C GLY A 94 0.10 31.92 7.05
N GLN A 95 -0.87 31.18 6.52
CA GLN A 95 -1.45 30.03 7.21
C GLN A 95 -1.38 28.75 6.37
N HIS A 96 -1.90 28.78 5.13
CA HIS A 96 -2.12 27.54 4.38
C HIS A 96 -0.85 26.99 3.74
N ARG A 97 -0.08 27.82 3.02
CA ARG A 97 1.19 27.40 2.39
C ARG A 97 2.19 26.86 3.43
N PRO A 98 2.46 27.55 4.55
CA PRO A 98 3.39 27.03 5.56
C PRO A 98 2.91 25.72 6.22
N ALA A 99 1.61 25.54 6.39
CA ALA A 99 1.07 24.28 6.94
C ALA A 99 1.31 23.10 6.00
N LEU A 100 1.15 23.29 4.69
CA LEU A 100 1.43 22.27 3.68
C LEU A 100 2.93 21.98 3.58
N GLU A 101 3.78 23.02 3.61
CA GLU A 101 5.24 22.88 3.64
C GLU A 101 5.70 22.09 4.88
N LYS A 102 5.08 22.31 6.03
CA LYS A 102 5.35 21.54 7.25
C LYS A 102 4.96 20.07 7.08
N ILE A 103 3.82 19.77 6.44
CA ILE A 103 3.41 18.38 6.16
C ILE A 103 4.42 17.71 5.22
N LYS A 104 4.84 18.41 4.16
CA LYS A 104 5.90 17.93 3.26
C LYS A 104 7.17 17.58 4.03
N ALA A 105 7.65 18.48 4.87
CA ALA A 105 8.84 18.26 5.68
C ALA A 105 8.71 17.06 6.64
N LEU A 106 7.51 16.85 7.22
CA LEU A 106 7.25 15.68 8.06
C LEU A 106 7.31 14.37 7.27
N ILE A 107 6.80 14.35 6.02
CA ILE A 107 6.90 13.17 5.15
C ILE A 107 8.37 12.88 4.81
N GLU A 108 9.16 13.92 4.49
CA GLU A 108 10.59 13.78 4.21
C GLU A 108 11.35 13.21 5.42
N GLN A 109 11.06 13.70 6.63
CA GLN A 109 11.63 13.17 7.87
C GLN A 109 11.25 11.70 8.12
N LEU A 110 10.00 11.31 7.83
CA LEU A 110 9.57 9.91 7.94
C LEU A 110 10.30 9.02 6.93
N CYS A 111 10.55 9.50 5.72
CA CYS A 111 11.35 8.78 4.72
C CYS A 111 12.79 8.57 5.20
N GLU A 112 13.43 9.60 5.76
CA GLU A 112 14.79 9.51 6.32
C GLU A 112 14.86 8.49 7.47
N GLN A 113 13.90 8.57 8.40
CA GLN A 113 13.83 7.63 9.53
C GLN A 113 13.62 6.19 9.02
N LEU A 114 12.67 5.98 8.11
CA LEU A 114 12.39 4.66 7.55
C LEU A 114 13.60 4.09 6.81
N GLN A 115 14.33 4.93 6.09
CA GLN A 115 15.56 4.52 5.41
C GLN A 115 16.64 4.09 6.42
N SER A 116 16.78 4.79 7.55
CA SER A 116 17.69 4.38 8.63
C SER A 116 17.28 3.03 9.24
N ASP A 117 15.99 2.86 9.54
CA ASP A 117 15.47 1.62 10.15
C ASP A 117 15.66 0.41 9.21
N ILE A 118 15.45 0.60 7.90
CA ILE A 118 15.73 -0.42 6.88
C ILE A 118 17.21 -0.83 6.89
N GLN A 119 18.13 0.13 6.99
CA GLN A 119 19.58 -0.14 7.01
C GLN A 119 19.96 -0.92 8.26
N GLN A 120 19.53 -0.48 9.43
CA GLN A 120 19.81 -1.15 10.71
C GLN A 120 19.26 -2.58 10.71
N GLN A 121 18.03 -2.79 10.23
CA GLN A 121 17.45 -4.12 10.16
C GLN A 121 18.21 -5.03 9.18
N ALA A 122 18.65 -4.50 8.04
CA ALA A 122 19.42 -5.27 7.06
C ALA A 122 20.78 -5.72 7.61
N GLU A 123 21.42 -4.89 8.44
CA GLU A 123 22.66 -5.23 9.14
C GLU A 123 22.44 -6.33 10.18
N VAL A 124 21.42 -6.19 11.03
CA VAL A 124 21.12 -7.15 12.12
C VAL A 124 20.61 -8.50 11.58
N SER A 125 19.86 -8.50 10.48
CA SER A 125 19.29 -9.73 9.90
C SER A 125 20.26 -10.44 8.94
N GLY A 126 21.31 -9.75 8.48
CA GLY A 126 22.35 -10.29 7.62
C GLY A 126 23.53 -10.92 8.38
N SER A 127 23.62 -10.69 9.69
CA SER A 127 24.54 -11.34 10.64
C SER A 127 23.94 -12.58 11.29
#